data_AF-A0A8J6EBV3-F1
#
_entry.id   AF-A0A8J6EBV3-F1
#
_cell.length_a   1.000
_cell.length_b   1.000
_cell.length_c   1.000
_cell.angle_alpha   90.00
_cell.angle_beta   90.00
_cell.angle_gamma   90.00
#
_symmetry.space_group_name_H-M   'P 1'
#
loop_
_entity.id
_entity.type
_entity.pdbx_description
1 polymer ?
#
loop_
_entity_poly.entity_id
_entity_poly.type
_entity_poly.pdbx_seq_one_letter_code
_entity_poly.pdbx_strand_id
1 'polypeptide(L)'
;MDFKAFYAWTGLWNSCFLVLYSLFNCSLLMKLFKRSTEEIIALFISITFVLDALKGIIKIFKKYYLEAPGSHPYYHKESSESFPNVTLSPDTLFNSTLNSSILHGQSTDHEDTQHGKESAVLSLMLMFGTLWLGHTLYQFKKSPYLHSRVREMLSDCALPISVLTFSVVGSYFFQDIRSKLAGQSSLLC
;
A
#
# COMPACT_ATOMS: atom_id res chain seq x y z
N MET A 1 -8.31 -34.97 -3.75
CA MET A 1 -8.26 -34.85 -2.28
C MET A 1 -9.02 -33.60 -1.89
N ASP A 2 -10.04 -33.73 -1.05
CA ASP A 2 -10.96 -32.64 -0.74
C ASP A 2 -10.32 -31.59 0.18
N PHE A 3 -9.98 -30.42 -0.38
CA PHE A 3 -9.46 -29.27 0.36
C PHE A 3 -10.37 -28.85 1.53
N LYS A 4 -11.68 -28.98 1.34
CA LYS A 4 -12.69 -28.69 2.36
C LYS A 4 -12.63 -29.68 3.54
N ALA A 5 -12.36 -30.96 3.26
CA ALA A 5 -12.18 -31.98 4.31
C ALA A 5 -10.89 -31.75 5.10
N PHE A 6 -9.81 -31.35 4.43
CA PHE A 6 -8.55 -30.98 5.09
C PHE A 6 -8.72 -29.75 6.00
N TYR A 7 -9.40 -28.70 5.54
CA TYR A 7 -9.66 -27.51 6.36
C TYR A 7 -10.53 -27.82 7.59
N ALA A 8 -11.58 -28.64 7.41
CA ALA A 8 -12.41 -29.10 8.52
C ALA A 8 -11.60 -29.94 9.53
N TRP A 9 -10.69 -30.78 9.04
CA TRP A 9 -9.80 -31.59 9.88
C TRP A 9 -8.83 -30.74 10.69
N THR A 10 -8.19 -29.73 10.06
CA THR A 10 -7.32 -28.78 10.78
C THR A 10 -8.10 -27.97 11.82
N GLY A 11 -9.34 -27.57 11.52
CA GLY A 11 -10.22 -26.91 12.47
C GLY A 11 -10.61 -27.79 13.65
N LEU A 12 -10.91 -29.08 13.40
CA LEU A 12 -11.23 -30.07 14.43
C LEU A 12 -10.05 -30.27 15.39
N TRP A 13 -8.82 -30.39 14.87
CA TRP A 13 -7.62 -30.49 15.69
C TRP A 13 -7.33 -29.21 16.48
N ASN A 14 -7.49 -28.03 15.88
CA ASN A 14 -7.33 -26.75 16.58
C ASN A 14 -8.30 -26.63 17.77
N SER A 15 -9.58 -26.99 17.56
CA SER A 15 -10.58 -27.01 18.63
C SER A 15 -10.24 -28.02 19.73
N CYS A 16 -9.73 -29.21 19.37
CA CYS A 16 -9.30 -30.22 20.33
C CYS A 16 -8.16 -29.70 21.23
N PHE A 17 -7.15 -29.03 20.63
CA PHE A 17 -6.06 -28.42 21.37
C PHE A 17 -6.52 -27.27 22.28
N LEU A 18 -7.52 -26.47 21.87
CA LEU A 18 -8.12 -25.43 22.70
C LEU A 18 -8.80 -26.00 23.95
N VAL A 19 -9.57 -27.09 23.80
CA VAL A 19 -10.24 -27.75 24.92
C VAL A 19 -9.20 -28.35 25.87
N LEU A 20 -8.19 -29.02 25.32
CA LEU A 20 -7.09 -29.60 26.10
C LEU A 20 -6.35 -28.51 26.90
N TYR A 21 -6.04 -27.37 26.27
CA TYR A 21 -5.43 -26.19 26.89
C TYR A 21 -6.30 -25.62 28.03
N SER A 22 -7.61 -25.56 27.85
CA SER A 22 -8.54 -25.15 28.90
C SER A 22 -8.52 -26.11 30.09
N LEU A 23 -8.41 -27.42 29.86
CA LEU A 23 -8.35 -28.44 30.91
C LEU A 23 -7.03 -28.41 31.69
N PHE A 24 -5.92 -28.07 31.02
CA PHE A 24 -4.60 -27.94 31.65
C PHE A 24 -4.38 -26.62 32.42
N ASN A 25 -5.44 -25.86 32.72
CA ASN A 25 -5.38 -24.61 33.50
C ASN A 25 -4.35 -23.62 32.95
N CYS A 26 -4.38 -23.36 31.65
CA CYS A 26 -3.39 -22.51 31.01
C CYS A 26 -3.43 -21.01 31.37
N SER A 27 -4.23 -20.63 32.36
CA SER A 27 -4.06 -19.43 33.17
C SER A 27 -2.61 -19.27 33.69
N LEU A 28 -1.84 -20.36 33.83
CA LEU A 28 -0.41 -20.30 34.14
C LEU A 28 0.47 -19.94 32.93
N LEU A 29 0.06 -20.24 31.69
CA LEU A 29 0.78 -19.86 30.46
C LEU A 29 0.68 -18.35 30.21
N MET A 30 -0.48 -17.75 30.46
CA MET A 30 -0.64 -16.29 30.40
C MET A 30 0.28 -15.58 31.42
N LYS A 31 0.61 -16.24 32.54
CA LYS A 31 1.63 -15.80 33.50
C LYS A 31 3.06 -16.18 33.11
N LEU A 32 3.25 -17.21 32.28
CA LEU A 32 4.55 -17.70 31.81
C LEU A 32 5.15 -16.78 30.74
N PHE A 33 4.32 -16.14 29.91
CA PHE A 33 4.77 -15.09 29.02
C PHE A 33 5.21 -13.88 29.86
N LYS A 34 6.51 -13.80 30.14
CA LYS A 34 7.11 -12.63 30.79
C LYS A 34 6.78 -11.39 29.97
N ARG A 35 6.65 -10.24 30.64
CA ARG A 35 6.43 -8.92 30.03
C ARG A 35 7.37 -8.62 28.86
N SER A 36 8.59 -9.17 28.88
CA SER A 36 9.51 -9.09 27.75
C SER A 36 8.93 -9.74 26.48
N THR A 37 8.32 -10.92 26.55
CA THR A 37 7.77 -11.60 25.36
C THR A 37 6.59 -10.83 24.75
N GLU A 38 5.76 -10.16 25.57
CA GLU A 38 4.70 -9.27 25.08
C GLU A 38 5.28 -8.10 24.26
N GLU A 39 6.35 -7.47 24.77
CA GLU A 39 7.05 -6.37 24.09
C GLU A 39 7.69 -6.83 22.77
N ILE A 40 8.32 -8.03 22.74
CA ILE A 40 8.89 -8.62 21.52
C ILE A 40 7.80 -8.93 20.49
N ILE A 41 6.67 -9.53 20.91
CA ILE A 41 5.57 -9.87 20.00
C ILE A 41 4.96 -8.59 19.41
N ALA A 42 4.72 -7.58 20.24
CA ALA A 42 4.20 -6.29 19.79
C ALA A 42 5.15 -5.62 18.79
N LEU A 43 6.47 -5.68 19.06
CA LEU A 43 7.49 -5.16 18.16
C LEU A 43 7.53 -5.92 16.82
N PHE A 44 7.41 -7.26 16.85
CA PHE A 44 7.39 -8.08 15.65
C PHE A 44 6.19 -7.78 14.73
N ILE A 45 4.98 -7.66 15.32
CA ILE A 45 3.78 -7.30 14.58
C ILE A 45 3.90 -5.88 13.99
N SER A 46 4.42 -4.94 14.77
CA SER A 46 4.68 -3.57 14.32
C SER A 46 5.65 -3.53 13.12
N ILE A 47 6.77 -4.27 13.20
CA ILE A 47 7.75 -4.36 12.10
C ILE A 47 7.10 -4.95 10.84
N THR A 48 6.31 -6.02 10.99
CA THR A 48 5.62 -6.65 9.85
C THR A 48 4.69 -5.67 9.16
N PHE A 49 3.89 -4.92 9.94
CA PHE A 49 2.98 -3.91 9.40
C PHE A 49 3.72 -2.79 8.66
N VAL A 50 4.83 -2.31 9.21
CA VAL A 50 5.67 -1.29 8.55
C VAL A 50 6.27 -1.81 7.24
N LEU A 51 6.77 -3.04 7.21
CA LEU A 51 7.33 -3.64 5.99
C LEU A 51 6.28 -3.82 4.90
N ASP A 52 5.07 -4.27 5.25
CA ASP A 52 3.97 -4.38 4.30
C ASP A 52 3.55 -3.02 3.74
N ALA A 53 3.48 -1.99 4.60
CA ALA A 53 3.21 -0.62 4.17
C ALA A 53 4.30 -0.08 3.23
N LEU A 54 5.58 -0.26 3.58
CA LEU A 54 6.72 0.15 2.74
C LEU A 54 6.74 -0.58 1.40
N LYS A 55 6.44 -1.88 1.38
CA LYS A 55 6.31 -2.65 0.13
C LYS A 55 5.21 -2.10 -0.77
N GLY A 56 4.08 -1.66 -0.18
CA GLY A 56 3.03 -0.94 -0.87
C GLY A 56 3.53 0.36 -1.51
N ILE A 57 4.22 1.21 -0.74
CA ILE A 57 4.77 2.50 -1.23
C ILE A 57 5.77 2.26 -2.37
N ILE A 58 6.71 1.33 -2.20
CA ILE A 58 7.73 1.02 -3.21
C ILE A 58 7.05 0.48 -4.49
N LYS A 59 5.99 -0.33 -4.36
CA LYS A 59 5.22 -0.81 -5.51
C LYS A 59 4.53 0.33 -6.25
N ILE A 60 3.92 1.28 -5.54
CA ILE A 60 3.35 2.48 -6.13
C ILE A 60 4.46 3.28 -6.82
N PHE A 61 5.56 3.57 -6.14
CA PHE A 61 6.66 4.36 -6.69
C PHE A 61 7.27 3.71 -7.95
N LYS A 62 7.49 2.39 -7.92
CA LYS A 62 7.99 1.64 -9.07
C LYS A 62 7.00 1.72 -10.25
N LYS A 63 5.70 1.51 -9.98
CA LYS A 63 4.65 1.56 -11.01
C LYS A 63 4.55 2.92 -11.69
N TYR A 64 4.69 4.01 -10.95
CA TYR A 64 4.54 5.36 -11.51
C TYR A 64 5.85 6.03 -11.97
N TYR A 65 7.01 5.59 -11.48
CA TYR A 65 8.31 6.17 -11.87
C TYR A 65 9.01 5.37 -12.99
N LEU A 66 8.82 4.05 -13.05
CA LEU A 66 9.48 3.20 -14.05
C LEU A 66 8.59 2.76 -15.21
N GLU A 67 7.26 2.91 -15.13
CA GLU A 67 6.35 2.40 -16.15
C GLU A 67 5.60 3.52 -16.85
N ALA A 68 6.10 3.90 -18.03
CA ALA A 68 5.39 4.63 -19.07
C ALA A 68 5.74 4.01 -20.43
N PRO A 69 4.82 4.06 -21.41
CA PRO A 69 3.65 3.21 -21.55
C PRO A 69 4.01 1.84 -22.16
N GLY A 70 3.39 0.77 -21.68
CA GLY A 70 3.50 -0.53 -22.35
C GLY A 70 2.95 -1.66 -21.52
N SER A 71 1.74 -2.09 -21.84
CA SER A 71 1.01 -3.23 -21.29
C SER A 71 0.43 -3.05 -19.88
N HIS A 72 -0.79 -2.54 -19.86
CA HIS A 72 -1.78 -2.92 -18.86
C HIS A 72 -1.79 -4.47 -18.75
N PRO A 73 -1.78 -5.03 -17.54
CA PRO A 73 -2.97 -5.80 -17.22
C PRO A 73 -3.55 -5.39 -15.87
N TYR A 74 -4.86 -5.22 -15.94
CA TYR A 74 -5.77 -5.13 -14.82
C TYR A 74 -5.54 -6.38 -13.95
N TYR A 75 -5.01 -6.25 -12.73
CA TYR A 75 -4.95 -7.37 -11.79
C TYR A 75 -6.34 -7.56 -11.17
N HIS A 76 -7.20 -8.31 -11.86
CA HIS A 76 -8.23 -9.08 -11.18
C HIS A 76 -7.57 -10.33 -10.61
N LYS A 77 -7.73 -10.51 -9.31
CA LYS A 77 -7.25 -11.67 -8.56
C LYS A 77 -8.11 -12.87 -8.92
N GLU A 78 -7.55 -13.90 -9.54
CA GLU A 78 -8.12 -15.23 -9.47
C GLU A 78 -7.03 -16.31 -9.51
N SER A 79 -7.11 -17.15 -8.49
CA SER A 79 -6.28 -18.29 -8.19
C SER A 79 -6.66 -19.49 -9.06
N SER A 80 -5.73 -20.01 -9.84
CA SER A 80 -5.78 -21.40 -10.33
C SER A 80 -4.44 -21.79 -10.95
N GLU A 81 -3.87 -22.84 -10.38
CA GLU A 81 -2.65 -23.48 -10.85
C GLU A 81 -2.87 -24.13 -12.22
N SER A 82 -1.92 -23.97 -13.14
CA SER A 82 -1.73 -24.85 -14.30
C SER A 82 -0.35 -24.62 -14.89
N PHE A 83 0.49 -25.64 -14.79
CA PHE A 83 1.80 -25.75 -15.45
C PHE A 83 1.67 -25.63 -16.97
N PRO A 84 2.61 -24.99 -17.68
CA PRO A 84 2.84 -25.29 -19.08
C PRO A 84 4.14 -26.07 -19.25
N ASN A 85 3.99 -27.21 -19.90
CA ASN A 85 5.07 -28.10 -20.30
C ASN A 85 6.02 -27.36 -21.25
N VAL A 86 7.27 -27.17 -20.82
CA VAL A 86 8.34 -26.60 -21.65
C VAL A 86 8.76 -27.67 -22.68
N THR A 87 8.41 -27.45 -23.94
CA THR A 87 8.99 -28.20 -25.08
C THR A 87 10.10 -27.34 -25.68
N LEU A 88 11.30 -27.93 -25.74
CA LEU A 88 12.58 -27.34 -26.15
C LEU A 88 12.59 -26.89 -27.63
N SER A 89 13.24 -25.75 -27.92
CA SER A 89 14.13 -25.57 -29.09
C SER A 89 14.93 -24.25 -29.00
N PRO A 90 16.28 -24.29 -29.04
CA PRO A 90 17.15 -23.12 -28.97
C PRO A 90 17.77 -22.82 -30.34
N ASP A 91 17.12 -22.05 -31.22
CA ASP A 91 17.73 -21.45 -32.42
C ASP A 91 16.71 -20.50 -33.07
N THR A 92 16.83 -19.19 -32.82
CA THR A 92 16.35 -18.03 -33.64
C THR A 92 16.54 -16.72 -32.87
N LEU A 93 17.62 -16.63 -32.08
CA LEU A 93 18.21 -15.37 -31.64
C LEU A 93 18.86 -14.72 -32.88
N PHE A 94 18.74 -13.39 -33.04
CA PHE A 94 19.61 -12.52 -33.86
C PHE A 94 19.30 -12.10 -35.32
N ASN A 95 18.11 -12.27 -35.91
CA ASN A 95 17.89 -11.73 -37.27
C ASN A 95 16.51 -11.13 -37.59
N SER A 96 15.92 -10.36 -36.68
CA SER A 96 14.78 -9.51 -37.06
C SER A 96 14.78 -8.20 -36.27
N THR A 97 15.31 -7.18 -36.96
CA THR A 97 14.79 -5.81 -36.97
C THR A 97 15.38 -4.83 -35.94
N LEU A 98 16.71 -4.68 -36.00
CA LEU A 98 17.40 -3.39 -35.82
C LEU A 98 17.10 -2.45 -37.01
N ASN A 99 15.83 -2.06 -37.17
CA ASN A 99 15.41 -1.21 -38.30
C ASN A 99 14.28 -0.22 -37.93
N SER A 100 14.39 0.40 -36.75
CA SER A 100 13.60 1.57 -36.39
C SER A 100 14.35 2.51 -35.43
N SER A 101 15.68 2.58 -35.59
CA SER A 101 16.48 3.64 -35.00
C SER A 101 16.76 4.66 -36.10
N ILE A 102 16.34 5.91 -35.88
CA ILE A 102 16.61 7.12 -36.65
C ILE A 102 15.50 7.55 -37.64
N LEU A 103 14.80 8.61 -37.21
CA LEU A 103 14.13 9.66 -38.02
C LEU A 103 12.59 9.60 -38.19
N HIS A 104 11.84 9.93 -37.14
CA HIS A 104 10.67 10.82 -37.23
C HIS A 104 10.21 11.27 -35.81
N GLY A 105 10.10 12.58 -35.57
CA GLY A 105 9.33 13.13 -34.44
C GLY A 105 10.12 13.78 -33.30
N GLN A 106 10.82 14.88 -33.56
CA GLN A 106 10.94 15.95 -32.56
C GLN A 106 9.63 16.74 -32.55
N SER A 107 8.69 16.32 -31.72
CA SER A 107 7.47 17.08 -31.39
C SER A 107 6.80 16.44 -30.19
N THR A 108 7.03 17.05 -29.02
CA THR A 108 6.06 17.20 -27.92
C THR A 108 5.16 16.00 -27.62
N ASP A 109 5.69 14.96 -26.98
CA ASP A 109 4.89 13.96 -26.24
C ASP A 109 5.30 13.96 -24.76
N HIS A 110 5.39 15.17 -24.21
CA HIS A 110 5.81 15.44 -22.83
C HIS A 110 4.61 15.66 -21.90
N GLU A 111 3.43 15.11 -22.21
CA GLU A 111 2.24 15.31 -21.37
C GLU A 111 1.66 14.01 -20.78
N ASP A 112 1.67 12.86 -21.46
CA ASP A 112 1.08 11.64 -20.85
C ASP A 112 1.98 10.90 -19.83
N THR A 113 3.30 10.98 -19.97
CA THR A 113 4.24 10.39 -19.00
C THR A 113 4.42 11.27 -17.75
N GLN A 114 4.08 12.56 -17.85
CA GLN A 114 4.21 13.51 -16.75
C GLN A 114 3.10 13.33 -15.71
N HIS A 115 1.87 13.03 -16.16
CA HIS A 115 0.69 12.81 -15.32
C HIS A 115 0.81 11.64 -14.33
N GLY A 116 1.57 10.59 -14.69
CA GLY A 116 1.84 9.47 -13.78
C GLY A 116 2.77 9.86 -12.63
N LYS A 117 3.83 10.63 -12.92
CA LYS A 117 4.83 11.04 -11.91
C LYS A 117 4.25 12.02 -10.91
N GLU A 118 3.51 13.03 -11.35
CA GLU A 118 2.88 14.01 -10.46
C GLU A 118 1.81 13.38 -9.56
N SER A 119 1.02 12.43 -10.07
CA SER A 119 0.05 11.66 -9.28
C SER A 119 0.73 10.80 -8.20
N ALA A 120 1.89 10.21 -8.50
CA ALA A 120 2.67 9.44 -7.53
C ALA A 120 3.28 10.30 -6.44
N VAL A 121 3.83 11.47 -6.81
CA VAL A 121 4.36 12.45 -5.86
C VAL A 121 3.23 12.96 -4.97
N LEU A 122 2.05 13.23 -5.53
CA LEU A 122 0.85 13.59 -4.76
C LEU A 122 0.45 12.48 -3.78
N SER A 123 0.39 11.22 -4.21
CA SER A 123 0.09 10.08 -3.32
C SER A 123 1.13 9.90 -2.21
N LEU A 124 2.40 10.16 -2.50
CA LEU A 124 3.49 10.05 -1.52
C LEU A 124 3.42 11.20 -0.51
N MET A 125 3.18 12.42 -0.99
CA MET A 125 2.90 13.57 -0.13
C MET A 125 1.63 13.35 0.69
N LEU A 126 0.64 12.62 0.14
CA LEU A 126 -0.61 12.29 0.81
C LEU A 126 -0.44 11.32 1.97
N MET A 127 0.37 10.29 1.76
CA MET A 127 0.72 9.35 2.81
C MET A 127 1.61 9.99 3.88
N PHE A 128 2.70 10.66 3.48
CA PHE A 128 3.63 11.26 4.43
C PHE A 128 2.98 12.42 5.20
N GLY A 129 2.14 13.22 4.54
CA GLY A 129 1.44 14.33 5.15
C GLY A 129 0.37 13.89 6.15
N THR A 130 -0.38 12.82 5.87
CA THR A 130 -1.34 12.24 6.84
C THR A 130 -0.62 11.66 8.07
N LEU A 131 0.54 11.01 7.85
CA LEU A 131 1.40 10.51 8.93
C LEU A 131 1.99 11.65 9.77
N TRP A 132 2.55 12.66 9.11
CA TRP A 132 3.17 13.82 9.75
C TRP A 132 2.16 14.61 10.57
N LEU A 133 0.99 14.92 9.99
CA LEU A 133 -0.09 15.62 10.70
C LEU A 133 -0.59 14.80 11.89
N GLY A 134 -0.80 13.48 11.72
CA GLY A 134 -1.15 12.59 12.83
C GLY A 134 -0.10 12.58 13.95
N HIS A 135 1.19 12.55 13.59
CA HIS A 135 2.30 12.63 14.54
C HIS A 135 2.38 14.00 15.22
N THR A 136 2.15 15.10 14.51
CA THR A 136 2.07 16.45 15.06
C THR A 136 0.90 16.59 16.03
N LEU A 137 -0.28 16.05 15.71
CA LEU A 137 -1.43 16.00 16.63
C LEU A 137 -1.11 15.16 17.87
N TYR A 138 -0.39 14.05 17.71
CA TYR A 138 0.09 13.24 18.84
C TYR A 138 1.07 14.00 19.74
N GLN A 139 2.00 14.76 19.15
CA GLN A 139 2.96 15.57 19.91
C GLN A 139 2.29 16.75 20.61
N PHE A 140 1.30 17.40 19.98
CA PHE A 140 0.50 18.45 20.62
C PHE A 140 -0.34 17.91 21.77
N LYS A 141 -0.84 16.68 21.69
CA LYS A 141 -1.50 16.00 22.82
C LYS A 141 -0.59 15.89 24.05
N LYS A 142 0.71 15.65 23.84
CA LYS A 142 1.72 15.54 24.91
C LYS A 142 2.14 16.91 25.46
N SER A 143 1.96 17.97 24.68
CA SER A 143 2.34 19.34 25.06
C SER A 143 1.29 19.96 26.02
N PRO A 144 1.71 20.61 27.12
CA PRO A 144 0.80 21.20 28.11
C PRO A 144 0.12 22.51 27.68
N TYR A 145 0.29 22.94 26.42
CA TYR A 145 -0.15 24.25 25.92
C TYR A 145 -1.64 24.34 25.53
N LEU A 146 -2.42 23.26 25.65
CA LEU A 146 -3.84 23.22 25.26
C LEU A 146 -4.75 22.85 26.44
N HIS A 147 -5.87 23.58 26.57
CA HIS A 147 -6.88 23.39 27.61
C HIS A 147 -7.39 21.94 27.68
N SER A 148 -7.58 21.36 28.88
CA SER A 148 -7.88 19.92 29.10
C SER A 148 -8.95 19.33 28.18
N ARG A 149 -10.02 20.08 27.89
CA ARG A 149 -11.14 19.64 27.04
C ARG A 149 -10.76 19.45 25.57
N VAL A 150 -9.85 20.28 25.04
CA VAL A 150 -9.42 20.19 23.64
C VAL A 150 -8.49 18.99 23.46
N ARG A 151 -7.66 18.68 24.46
CA ARG A 151 -6.75 17.51 24.44
C ARG A 151 -7.50 16.18 24.38
N GLU A 152 -8.64 16.08 25.05
CA GLU A 152 -9.50 14.89 25.05
C GLU A 152 -10.13 14.68 23.66
N MET A 153 -10.75 15.73 23.10
CA MET A 153 -11.28 15.72 21.73
C MET A 153 -10.22 15.39 20.68
N LEU A 154 -9.00 15.93 20.83
CA LEU A 154 -7.91 15.66 19.90
C LEU A 154 -7.38 14.22 20.02
N SER A 155 -7.41 13.62 21.20
CA SER A 155 -6.96 12.24 21.40
C SER A 155 -7.87 11.24 20.68
N ASP A 156 -9.18 11.45 20.75
CA ASP A 156 -10.16 10.54 20.18
C ASP A 156 -10.38 10.80 18.67
N CYS A 157 -10.13 12.02 18.20
CA CYS A 157 -10.35 12.41 16.81
C CYS A 157 -9.07 12.62 15.98
N ALA A 158 -7.86 12.43 16.52
CA ALA A 158 -6.62 12.74 15.78
C ALA A 158 -6.48 12.02 14.44
N LEU A 159 -6.77 10.71 14.41
CA LEU A 159 -6.70 9.90 13.18
C LEU A 159 -7.72 10.37 12.13
N PRO A 160 -9.03 10.48 12.43
CA PRO A 160 -10.00 10.94 11.44
C PRO A 160 -9.79 12.41 11.04
N ILE A 161 -9.36 13.30 11.94
CA ILE A 161 -9.05 14.70 11.61
C ILE A 161 -7.87 14.77 10.63
N SER A 162 -6.82 13.98 10.84
CA SER A 162 -5.67 13.93 9.93
C SER A 162 -6.09 13.47 8.53
N VAL A 163 -6.86 12.37 8.46
CA VAL A 163 -7.36 11.83 7.19
C VAL A 163 -8.29 12.81 6.49
N LEU A 164 -9.22 13.45 7.21
CA LEU A 164 -10.17 14.39 6.62
C LEU A 164 -9.45 15.62 6.06
N THR A 165 -8.55 16.21 6.84
CA THR A 165 -7.78 17.39 6.42
C THR A 165 -6.95 17.08 5.19
N PHE A 166 -6.23 15.95 5.22
CA PHE A 166 -5.38 15.58 4.10
C PHE A 166 -6.19 15.13 2.87
N SER A 167 -7.35 14.49 3.06
CA SER A 167 -8.27 14.12 1.98
C SER A 167 -8.83 15.35 1.26
N VAL A 168 -9.17 16.40 2.00
CA VAL A 168 -9.60 17.69 1.44
C VAL A 168 -8.47 18.34 0.64
N VAL A 169 -7.25 18.39 1.20
CA VAL A 169 -6.06 18.88 0.49
C VAL A 169 -5.82 18.08 -0.79
N GLY A 170 -5.86 16.75 -0.73
CA GLY A 170 -5.75 15.88 -1.90
C GLY A 170 -6.79 16.21 -2.98
N SER A 171 -8.05 16.39 -2.59
CA SER A 171 -9.13 16.75 -3.52
C SER A 171 -8.88 18.09 -4.22
N TYR A 172 -8.38 19.10 -3.50
CA TYR A 172 -8.01 20.39 -4.09
C TYR A 172 -6.87 20.28 -5.11
N PHE A 173 -5.82 19.49 -4.82
CA PHE A 173 -4.72 19.27 -5.76
C PHE A 173 -5.17 18.55 -7.04
N PHE A 174 -6.09 17.59 -6.94
CA PHE A 174 -6.64 16.92 -8.13
C PHE A 174 -7.54 17.84 -8.98
N GLN A 175 -8.24 18.77 -8.35
CA GLN A 175 -9.00 19.78 -9.08
C GLN A 175 -8.08 20.76 -9.82
N ASP A 176 -6.98 21.19 -9.19
CA ASP A 176 -5.99 22.09 -9.82
C ASP A 176 -5.47 21.53 -11.15
N ILE A 177 -5.07 20.25 -11.15
CA ILE A 177 -4.61 19.54 -12.37
C ILE A 177 -5.71 19.53 -13.44
N ARG A 178 -6.96 19.23 -13.08
CA ARG A 178 -8.09 19.22 -14.02
C ARG A 178 -8.40 20.61 -14.58
N SER A 179 -8.28 21.68 -13.78
CA SER A 179 -8.46 23.05 -14.25
C SER A 179 -7.36 23.51 -15.21
N LYS A 180 -6.13 23.02 -15.07
CA LYS A 180 -5.05 23.31 -16.02
C LYS A 180 -5.27 22.66 -17.40
N LEU A 181 -5.81 21.45 -17.44
CA LEU A 181 -6.24 20.76 -18.67
C LEU A 181 -7.39 21.50 -19.39
N ALA A 182 -8.37 22.03 -18.65
CA ALA A 182 -9.49 22.78 -19.23
C ALA A 182 -9.05 24.14 -19.84
N GLY A 183 -8.04 24.79 -19.26
CA GLY A 183 -7.47 26.04 -19.77
C GLY A 183 -6.69 25.87 -21.08
N GLN A 184 -5.99 24.75 -21.26
CA GLN A 184 -5.23 24.46 -22.49
C GLN A 184 -6.13 24.13 -23.69
N SER A 185 -7.23 23.39 -23.49
CA SER A 185 -8.19 23.11 -24.59
C SER A 185 -8.86 24.37 -25.14
N SER A 186 -8.96 25.44 -24.35
CA SER A 186 -9.55 26.72 -24.78
C SER A 186 -8.57 27.65 -25.51
N LEU A 187 -7.27 27.33 -25.51
CA LEU A 187 -6.21 28.06 -26.23
C LEU A 187 -5.87 27.39 -27.59
N LEU A 188 -6.40 26.18 -27.84
CA LEU A 188 -6.21 25.39 -29.06
C LEU A 188 -7.44 25.40 -29.99
N CYS A 189 -8.53 26.09 -29.61
CA CYS A 189 -9.67 26.44 -30.46
C CYS A 189 -9.69 27.95 -30.70
#